data_AF-A0A9X1RHM5-F1
#
_entry.id   AF-A0A9X1RHM5-F1
#
_cell.length_a   1.000
_cell.length_b   1.000
_cell.length_c   1.000
_cell.angle_alpha   90.00
_cell.angle_beta   90.00
_cell.angle_gamma   90.00
#
_symmetry.space_group_name_H-M   'P 1'
#
loop_
_entity.id
_entity.type
_entity.pdbx_description
1 polymer ?
#
loop_
_entity_poly.entity_id
_entity_poly.type
_entity_poly.pdbx_seq_one_letter_code
_entity_poly.pdbx_strand_id
1 'polypeptide(L)' 'MTERKRSAQQQVADEADRKAQNPNGARQTIADSQADPEFQENHRRLRAERLAREVAGKIGK' A
#
# COMPACT_ATOMS: atom_id res chain seq x y z
N MET A 1 33.25 -16.15 -2.67
CA MET A 1 31.95 -16.62 -3.19
C MET A 1 31.33 -15.46 -3.96
N THR A 2 31.17 -15.59 -5.27
CA THR A 2 30.48 -14.57 -6.08
C THR A 2 28.99 -14.68 -5.79
N GLU A 3 28.40 -13.63 -5.21
CA GLU A 3 26.95 -13.56 -5.02
C GLU A 3 26.29 -13.64 -6.42
N ARG A 4 25.69 -14.79 -6.74
CA ARG A 4 24.94 -14.94 -7.99
C ARG A 4 23.76 -13.98 -7.91
N LYS A 5 23.78 -12.94 -8.77
CA LYS A 5 22.65 -12.02 -8.90
C LYS A 5 21.40 -12.84 -9.26
N ARG A 6 20.38 -12.76 -8.42
CA ARG A 6 19.11 -13.49 -8.61
C ARG A 6 18.47 -13.03 -9.92
N SER A 7 17.98 -13.98 -10.72
CA SER A 7 17.23 -13.67 -11.94
C SER A 7 15.93 -12.94 -11.60
N ALA A 8 15.42 -12.12 -12.52
CA ALA A 8 14.17 -11.36 -12.32
C ALA A 8 12.98 -12.27 -11.93
N GLN A 9 12.88 -13.46 -12.54
CA GLN A 9 11.84 -14.44 -12.19
C GLN A 9 11.97 -14.96 -10.75
N GLN A 10 13.19 -15.15 -10.26
CA GLN A 10 13.41 -15.55 -8.86
C GLN A 10 13.07 -14.42 -7.91
N GLN A 11 13.36 -13.16 -8.25
CA GLN A 11 12.99 -12.01 -7.42
C GLN A 11 11.46 -11.86 -7.30
N VAL A 12 10.72 -12.05 -8.39
CA VAL A 12 9.25 -12.00 -8.38
C VAL A 12 8.66 -13.13 -7.54
N ALA A 13 9.19 -14.35 -7.65
CA ALA A 13 8.75 -15.49 -6.84
C ALA A 13 9.02 -15.28 -5.34
N ASP A 14 10.21 -14.78 -4.99
CA ASP A 14 10.60 -14.48 -3.60
C ASP A 14 9.71 -13.37 -3.01
N GLU A 15 9.37 -12.35 -3.79
CA GLU A 15 8.48 -11.27 -3.35
C GLU A 15 7.03 -11.76 -3.16
N ALA A 16 6.56 -12.65 -4.03
CA ALA A 16 5.25 -13.27 -3.91
C ALA A 16 5.16 -14.15 -2.65
N ASP A 17 6.19 -14.95 -2.37
CA ASP A 17 6.28 -15.79 -1.18
C ASP A 17 6.33 -14.93 0.09
N ARG A 18 7.15 -13.86 0.09
CA ARG A 18 7.22 -12.90 1.20
C ARG A 18 5.89 -12.20 1.47
N LYS A 19 5.14 -11.83 0.41
CA LYS A 19 3.79 -11.25 0.51
C LYS A 19 2.78 -12.25 1.06
N ALA A 20 2.87 -13.52 0.66
CA ALA A 20 2.00 -14.59 1.15
C ALA A 20 2.24 -14.90 2.63
N GLN A 21 3.51 -14.92 3.07
CA GLN A 21 3.87 -15.18 4.46
C GLN A 21 3.60 -13.98 5.39
N ASN A 22 3.62 -12.76 4.87
CA ASN A 22 3.43 -11.56 5.67
C ASN A 22 2.54 -10.53 4.97
N PRO A 23 1.21 -10.80 4.87
CA PRO A 23 0.29 -9.94 4.13
C PRO A 23 0.21 -8.52 4.70
N ASN A 24 0.47 -8.37 6.01
CA ASN A 24 0.59 -7.07 6.67
C ASN A 24 2.01 -6.50 6.63
N GLY A 25 3.06 -7.33 6.68
CA GLY A 25 4.46 -6.87 6.61
C GLY A 25 4.91 -6.38 5.23
N ALA A 26 4.30 -6.90 4.15
CA ALA A 26 4.57 -6.45 2.78
C ALA A 26 3.92 -5.10 2.46
N ARG A 27 2.89 -4.72 3.23
CA ARG A 27 2.45 -3.34 3.34
C ARG A 27 3.32 -2.69 4.40
N GLN A 28 4.55 -2.31 4.04
CA GLN A 28 5.25 -1.28 4.81
C GLN A 28 4.39 -0.03 4.75
N THR A 29 3.43 0.04 5.65
CA THR A 29 2.49 1.13 5.78
C THR A 29 3.30 2.16 6.51
N ILE A 30 3.82 3.15 5.78
CA ILE A 30 4.38 4.34 6.40
C ILE A 30 3.26 4.84 7.30
N ALA A 31 3.48 4.80 8.61
CA ALA A 31 2.45 5.20 9.55
C ALA A 31 2.05 6.63 9.18
N ASP A 32 0.74 6.93 9.09
CA ASP A 32 0.26 8.29 8.80
C ASP A 32 0.93 9.33 9.74
N SER A 33 1.33 8.91 10.95
CA SER A 33 2.10 9.71 11.91
C SER A 33 3.51 10.12 11.48
N GLN A 34 4.10 9.55 10.42
CA GLN A 34 5.39 9.97 9.86
C GLN A 34 5.23 10.99 8.71
N ALA A 35 4.00 11.25 8.24
CA ALA A 35 3.75 12.25 7.23
C ALA A 35 3.71 13.64 7.84
N ASP A 36 4.15 14.65 7.08
CA ASP A 36 4.01 16.06 7.48
C ASP A 36 2.55 16.39 7.82
N PRO A 37 2.28 17.24 8.83
CA PRO A 37 0.92 17.54 9.28
C PRO A 37 0.02 18.09 8.15
N GLU A 38 0.57 18.81 7.18
CA GLU A 38 -0.15 19.27 5.99
C GLU A 38 -0.61 18.10 5.09
N PHE A 39 0.25 17.09 4.91
CA PHE A 39 -0.08 15.88 4.15
C PHE A 39 -1.13 15.04 4.86
N GLN A 40 -1.11 14.97 6.20
CA GLN A 40 -2.13 14.27 6.98
C GLN A 40 -3.52 14.95 6.88
N GLU A 41 -3.57 16.28 6.87
CA GLU A 41 -4.83 17.00 6.67
C GLU A 41 -5.40 16.79 5.26
N ASN A 42 -4.55 16.92 4.24
CA ASN A 42 -4.94 16.70 2.85
C ASN A 42 -5.39 15.23 2.63
N HIS A 43 -4.66 14.26 3.14
CA HIS A 43 -5.01 12.84 3.08
C HIS A 43 -6.38 12.57 3.73
N ARG A 44 -6.67 13.16 4.89
CA ARG A 44 -7.98 13.05 5.55
C ARG A 44 -9.11 13.62 4.68
N ARG A 45 -8.92 14.81 4.08
CA ARG A 45 -9.90 15.43 3.17
C ARG A 45 -10.16 14.55 1.94
N LEU A 46 -9.10 14.08 1.28
CA LEU A 46 -9.20 13.23 0.10
C LEU A 46 -9.88 11.88 0.41
N ARG A 47 -9.59 11.29 1.56
CA ARG A 47 -10.23 10.05 2.00
C ARG A 47 -11.72 10.26 2.28
N ALA A 48 -12.09 11.37 2.91
CA ALA A 48 -13.49 11.73 3.16
C ALA A 48 -14.26 11.96 1.85
N GLU A 49 -13.66 12.68 0.88
CA GLU A 49 -14.25 12.90 -0.43
C GLU A 49 -14.45 11.58 -1.19
N ARG A 50 -13.43 10.71 -1.18
CA ARG A 50 -13.52 9.39 -1.81
C ARG A 50 -14.62 8.56 -1.18
N LEU A 51 -14.73 8.54 0.14
CA LEU A 51 -15.79 7.82 0.83
C LEU A 51 -17.17 8.36 0.47
N ALA A 52 -17.34 9.68 0.44
CA ALA A 52 -18.59 10.32 0.03
C ALA A 52 -18.97 9.95 -1.42
N ARG A 53 -18.00 9.90 -2.34
CA ARG A 53 -18.22 9.44 -3.73
C ARG A 53 -18.55 7.96 -3.81
N GLU A 54 -17.89 7.11 -3.04
CA GLU A 54 -18.20 5.67 -3.00
C GLU A 54 -19.59 5.40 -2.42
N VAL A 55 -20.01 6.17 -1.41
CA VAL A 55 -21.37 6.09 -0.84
C VAL A 55 -22.39 6.62 -1.84
N ALA A 56 -22.16 7.78 -2.45
CA ALA A 56 -23.04 8.35 -3.47
C ALA A 56 -23.18 7.41 -4.69
N GLY A 57 -22.07 6.80 -5.13
CA GLY A 57 -22.05 5.81 -6.22
C GLY A 57 -22.72 4.48 -5.86
N LYS A 58 -22.84 4.14 -4.57
CA LYS A 58 -23.59 2.96 -4.09
C LYS A 58 -25.08 3.24 -3.88
N ILE A 59 -25.47 4.47 -3.55
CA ILE A 59 -26.87 4.87 -3.39
C ILE A 59 -27.56 5.08 -4.76
N GLY A 60 -26.78 5.38 -5.80
CA GLY A 60 -27.29 5.57 -7.17
C GLY A 60 -27.35 4.31 -8.05
N LYS A 61 -27.21 3.10 -7.50
CA LYS A 61 -27.28 1.83 -8.24
C LYS A 61 -28.42 0.94 -7.76
#